data_AF-A0A5C6Z8R3-F1
#
_entry.id   AF-A0A5C6Z8R3-F1
#
_cell.length_a   1.000
_cell.length_b   1.000
_cell.length_c   1.000
_cell.angle_alpha   90.00
_cell.angle_beta   90.00
_cell.angle_gamma   90.00
#
_symmetry.space_group_name_H-M   'P 1'
#
loop_
_entity.id
_entity.type
_entity.pdbx_description
1 polymer ?
#
loop_
_entity_poly.entity_id
_entity_poly.type
_entity_poly.pdbx_seq_one_letter_code
_entity_poly.pdbx_strand_id
1 'polypeptide(L)'
;GVLTGKIEKITDPTKQTAKCDECADERKGQPILGLTILRNVKKNGNDAELWDGGDILDPGNGKVYRVRLRPIDGGKKLEVRGFVGMPLLGRTQTWIRVE
;
A
#
# COMPACT_ATOMS: atom_id res chain seq x y z
N GLY A 1 -6.11 5.44 -15.74
CA GLY A 1 -4.72 5.21 -15.31
C GLY A 1 -4.66 4.18 -14.20
N VAL A 2 -3.48 3.61 -13.95
CA VAL A 2 -3.21 2.67 -12.85
C VAL A 2 -2.32 3.36 -11.83
N LEU A 3 -2.67 3.29 -10.55
CA LEU A 3 -1.84 3.77 -9.46
C LEU A 3 -0.87 2.68 -9.00
N THR A 4 0.34 3.13 -8.71
CA THR A 4 1.38 2.34 -8.03
C THR A 4 1.94 3.19 -6.90
N GLY A 5 2.52 2.54 -5.88
CA GLY A 5 3.11 3.23 -4.74
C GLY A 5 4.41 2.57 -4.31
N LYS A 6 5.44 3.40 -4.15
CA LYS A 6 6.81 3.01 -3.81
C LYS A 6 7.22 3.64 -2.49
N ILE A 7 7.93 2.90 -1.66
CA ILE A 7 8.48 3.43 -0.40
C ILE A 7 9.64 4.37 -0.73
N GLU A 8 9.51 5.65 -0.43
CA GLU A 8 10.54 6.66 -0.68
C GLU A 8 11.45 6.91 0.52
N LYS A 9 10.93 6.75 1.74
CA LYS A 9 11.66 7.00 2.98
C LYS A 9 11.20 6.05 4.08
N ILE A 10 12.14 5.56 4.87
CA ILE A 10 11.89 4.81 6.10
C ILE A 10 12.20 5.74 7.27
N THR A 11 11.24 5.93 8.17
CA THR A 11 11.39 6.82 9.34
C THR A 11 12.18 6.18 10.47
N ASP A 12 12.16 4.85 10.55
CA ASP A 12 12.96 4.07 11.50
C ASP A 12 14.42 4.01 11.03
N PRO A 13 15.37 4.65 11.72
CA PRO A 13 16.78 4.68 11.31
C PRO A 13 17.44 3.30 11.36
N THR A 14 16.89 2.35 12.11
CA THR A 14 17.44 0.99 12.21
C THR A 14 17.08 0.12 11.01
N LYS A 15 16.13 0.56 10.17
CA LYS A 15 15.58 -0.21 9.05
C LYS A 15 15.99 0.32 7.67
N GLN A 16 16.93 1.25 7.59
CA GLN A 16 17.30 1.89 6.31
C GLN A 16 17.83 0.89 5.26
N THR A 17 18.44 -0.22 5.70
CA THR A 17 18.96 -1.29 4.83
C THR A 17 18.10 -2.55 4.86
N ALA A 18 16.90 -2.50 5.45
CA ALA A 18 16.02 -3.65 5.55
C ALA A 18 15.62 -4.15 4.16
N LYS A 19 15.52 -5.46 4.01
CA LYS A 19 15.08 -6.15 2.79
C LYS A 19 13.75 -6.85 3.06
N CYS A 20 12.97 -7.10 2.01
CA CYS A 20 11.76 -7.92 2.15
C CYS A 20 12.10 -9.41 2.09
N ASP A 21 12.58 -9.97 3.19
CA ASP A 21 13.00 -11.38 3.24
C ASP A 21 11.80 -12.35 3.25
N GLU A 22 10.68 -11.92 3.85
CA GLU A 22 9.42 -12.68 3.93
C GLU A 22 8.58 -12.63 2.64
N CYS A 23 8.91 -11.73 1.70
CA CYS A 23 8.20 -11.65 0.43
C CYS A 23 8.30 -12.98 -0.35
N ALA A 24 7.22 -13.36 -1.02
CA ALA A 24 7.16 -14.60 -1.80
C ALA A 24 7.21 -14.36 -3.33
N ASP A 25 7.17 -13.11 -3.78
CA ASP A 25 7.21 -12.74 -5.20
C ASP A 25 8.56 -12.12 -5.61
N GLU A 26 8.62 -11.46 -6.77
CA GLU A 26 9.86 -10.88 -7.29
C GLU A 26 10.46 -9.78 -6.39
N ARG A 27 9.72 -9.32 -5.37
CA ARG A 27 10.20 -8.37 -4.36
C ARG A 27 11.02 -9.03 -3.26
N LYS A 28 11.11 -10.36 -3.22
CA LYS A 28 11.92 -11.09 -2.24
C LYS A 28 13.39 -10.68 -2.28
N GLY A 29 13.95 -10.36 -1.12
CA GLY A 29 15.35 -9.97 -0.97
C GLY A 29 15.70 -8.59 -1.54
N GLN A 30 14.72 -7.85 -2.08
CA GLN A 30 14.91 -6.47 -2.50
C GLN A 30 14.93 -5.53 -1.29
N PRO A 31 15.68 -4.41 -1.33
CA PRO A 31 15.59 -3.35 -0.33
C PRO A 31 14.15 -2.85 -0.18
N ILE A 32 13.69 -2.67 1.07
CA ILE A 32 12.38 -2.09 1.36
C ILE A 32 12.34 -0.63 0.89
N LEU A 33 13.44 0.10 1.08
CA LEU A 33 13.58 1.43 0.50
C LEU A 33 13.60 1.33 -1.03
N GLY A 34 12.68 2.03 -1.69
CA GLY A 34 12.48 1.93 -3.13
C GLY A 34 11.58 0.77 -3.58
N LEU A 35 11.02 -0.01 -2.64
CA LEU A 35 10.14 -1.14 -2.99
C LEU A 35 8.75 -0.65 -3.41
N THR A 36 8.25 -1.14 -4.54
CA THR A 36 6.86 -0.92 -4.96
C THR A 36 5.92 -1.85 -4.19
N ILE A 37 5.16 -1.28 -3.25
CA ILE A 37 4.24 -2.03 -2.38
C ILE A 37 2.79 -1.96 -2.84
N LEU A 38 2.37 -0.87 -3.50
CA LEU A 38 1.02 -0.69 -4.04
C LEU A 38 1.03 -0.90 -5.55
N ARG A 39 0.13 -1.74 -6.06
CA ARG A 39 0.09 -2.10 -7.49
C ARG A 39 -1.33 -2.26 -8.00
N ASN A 40 -1.50 -2.05 -9.31
CA ASN A 40 -2.73 -2.36 -10.07
C ASN A 40 -4.00 -1.63 -9.61
N VAL A 41 -3.90 -0.63 -8.74
CA VAL A 41 -5.05 0.09 -8.20
C VAL A 41 -5.62 1.01 -9.27
N LYS A 42 -6.94 1.02 -9.46
CA LYS A 42 -7.63 1.83 -10.46
C LYS A 42 -8.77 2.62 -9.82
N LYS A 43 -9.15 3.73 -10.45
CA LYS A 43 -10.31 4.50 -10.03
C LYS A 43 -11.56 3.66 -10.24
N ASN A 44 -12.44 3.60 -9.26
CA ASN A 44 -13.70 2.88 -9.38
C ASN A 44 -14.62 3.64 -10.35
N GLY A 45 -15.34 2.92 -11.21
CA GLY A 45 -16.24 3.52 -12.20
C GLY A 45 -17.55 4.04 -11.63
N ASN A 46 -17.95 3.54 -10.46
CA ASN A 46 -19.24 3.84 -9.83
C ASN A 46 -19.08 4.74 -8.59
N ASP A 47 -17.87 4.89 -8.06
CA ASP A 47 -17.56 5.72 -6.91
C ASP A 47 -16.30 6.54 -7.21
N ALA A 48 -16.47 7.84 -7.39
CA ALA A 48 -15.42 8.74 -7.83
C ALA A 48 -14.31 8.97 -6.78
N GLU A 49 -14.55 8.63 -5.51
CA GLU A 49 -13.59 8.79 -4.42
C GLU A 49 -12.92 7.46 -4.05
N LEU A 50 -13.41 6.34 -4.60
CA LEU A 50 -12.85 5.02 -4.38
C LEU A 50 -11.83 4.64 -5.45
N TRP A 51 -10.71 4.11 -4.99
CA TRP A 51 -9.73 3.42 -5.82
C TRP A 51 -9.56 2.00 -5.32
N ASP A 52 -9.62 1.01 -6.22
CA ASP A 52 -9.64 -0.41 -5.87
C ASP A 52 -9.09 -1.30 -7.01
N GLY A 53 -9.32 -2.62 -6.90
CA GLY A 53 -8.91 -3.61 -7.91
C GLY A 53 -7.43 -4.01 -7.86
N GLY A 54 -6.62 -3.33 -7.04
CA GLY A 54 -5.21 -3.63 -6.85
C GLY A 54 -4.88 -4.27 -5.51
N ASP A 55 -3.59 -4.29 -5.21
CA ASP A 55 -3.03 -4.91 -4.02
C ASP A 55 -1.99 -4.03 -3.31
N ILE A 56 -1.76 -4.34 -2.03
CA ILE A 56 -0.71 -3.80 -1.19
C ILE A 56 0.10 -4.93 -0.55
N LEU A 57 1.41 -4.86 -0.65
CA LEU A 57 2.36 -5.69 0.08
C LEU A 57 2.69 -5.06 1.43
N ASP A 58 2.63 -5.86 2.50
CA ASP A 58 3.26 -5.53 3.78
C ASP A 58 4.67 -6.15 3.80
N PRO A 59 5.74 -5.35 3.65
CA PRO A 59 7.10 -5.89 3.62
C PRO A 59 7.57 -6.40 4.99
N GLY A 60 6.85 -6.09 6.08
CA GLY A 60 7.16 -6.57 7.42
C GLY A 60 6.76 -8.03 7.67
N ASN A 61 5.84 -8.58 6.87
CA ASN A 61 5.43 -9.98 6.95
C ASN A 61 5.32 -10.68 5.59
N GLY A 62 5.68 -10.00 4.50
CA GLY A 62 5.69 -10.55 3.14
C GLY A 62 4.31 -10.78 2.51
N LYS A 63 3.22 -10.43 3.20
CA LYS A 63 1.86 -10.74 2.73
C LYS A 63 1.31 -9.66 1.81
N VAL A 64 0.59 -10.12 0.80
CA VAL A 64 -0.10 -9.27 -0.17
C VAL A 64 -1.60 -9.28 0.13
N TYR A 65 -2.19 -8.09 0.19
CA TYR A 65 -3.60 -7.87 0.51
C TYR A 65 -4.28 -7.14 -0.63
N ARG A 66 -5.57 -7.40 -0.85
CA ARG A 66 -6.38 -6.50 -1.69
C ARG A 66 -6.46 -5.15 -1.02
N VAL A 67 -6.44 -4.07 -1.79
CA VAL A 67 -6.44 -2.71 -1.26
C VAL A 67 -7.59 -1.86 -1.80
N ARG A 68 -8.13 -1.02 -0.93
CA ARG A 68 -9.00 0.11 -1.27
C ARG A 68 -8.37 1.39 -0.73
N LEU A 69 -8.39 2.44 -1.55
CA LEU A 69 -7.91 3.76 -1.18
C LEU A 69 -9.04 4.78 -1.30
N ARG A 70 -9.17 5.67 -0.32
CA ARG A 70 -10.08 6.80 -0.34
C ARG A 70 -9.37 8.07 0.14
N PRO A 71 -9.22 9.10 -0.71
CA PRO A 71 -8.83 10.41 -0.23
C PRO A 71 -9.92 10.93 0.72
N ILE A 72 -9.50 11.46 1.88
CA ILE A 72 -10.40 12.09 2.85
C ILE A 72 -9.85 13.47 3.22
N ASP A 73 -10.61 14.25 3.99
CA ASP A 73 -10.21 15.59 4.44
C ASP A 73 -9.77 16.49 3.27
N GLY A 74 -10.49 16.44 2.14
CA GLY A 74 -10.15 17.19 0.93
C GLY A 74 -8.84 16.74 0.27
N GLY A 75 -8.39 15.50 0.49
CA GLY A 75 -7.16 14.96 -0.06
C GLY A 75 -5.91 15.23 0.80
N LYS A 76 -6.08 15.74 2.02
CA LYS A 76 -4.98 15.89 3.00
C LYS A 76 -4.59 14.57 3.66
N LYS A 77 -5.49 13.58 3.65
CA LYS A 77 -5.22 12.23 4.13
C LYS A 77 -5.75 11.20 3.15
N LEU A 78 -5.25 9.98 3.28
CA LEU A 78 -5.65 8.83 2.50
C LEU A 78 -5.98 7.68 3.46
N GLU A 79 -7.20 7.18 3.40
CA GLU A 79 -7.53 5.90 4.02
C GLU A 79 -7.02 4.77 3.12
N VAL A 80 -6.19 3.91 3.70
CA VAL A 80 -5.62 2.72 3.05
C VAL A 80 -6.16 1.50 3.76
N ARG A 81 -7.05 0.77 3.10
CA ARG A 81 -7.64 -0.46 3.66
C ARG A 81 -7.11 -1.68 2.94
N GLY A 82 -6.32 -2.48 3.64
CA GLY A 82 -5.86 -3.81 3.21
C GLY A 82 -6.74 -4.91 3.80
N PHE A 83 -7.13 -5.91 2.99
CA PHE A 83 -8.02 -7.00 3.43
C PHE A 83 -7.75 -8.32 2.71
N VAL A 84 -8.19 -9.43 3.34
CA VAL A 84 -8.13 -10.79 2.77
C VAL A 84 -9.55 -11.23 2.40
N GLY A 85 -9.75 -11.62 1.15
CA GLY A 85 -11.07 -12.05 0.67
C GLY A 85 -12.07 -10.90 0.64
N MET A 86 -12.90 -10.78 1.68
CA MET A 86 -13.94 -9.75 1.82
C MET A 86 -13.41 -8.50 2.55
N PRO A 87 -13.83 -7.28 2.16
CA PRO A 87 -13.36 -6.03 2.79
C PRO A 87 -13.56 -5.93 4.30
N LEU A 88 -14.53 -6.65 4.88
CA LEU A 88 -14.79 -6.67 6.33
C LEU A 88 -13.62 -7.27 7.13
N LEU A 89 -12.86 -8.21 6.55
CA LEU A 89 -11.72 -8.88 7.19
C LEU A 89 -10.42 -8.19 6.77
N GLY A 90 -10.13 -7.05 7.39
CA GLY A 90 -8.98 -6.24 7.03
C GLY A 90 -8.60 -5.21 8.09
N ARG A 91 -7.63 -4.38 7.75
CA ARG A 91 -7.14 -3.27 8.56
C ARG A 91 -7.17 -1.99 7.73
N THR A 92 -7.47 -0.88 8.39
CA THR A 92 -7.42 0.45 7.78
C THR A 92 -6.32 1.25 8.45
N GLN A 93 -5.52 1.94 7.66
CA GLN A 93 -4.55 2.94 8.10
C GLN A 93 -4.88 4.27 7.47
N THR A 94 -4.58 5.35 8.17
CA THR A 94 -4.70 6.71 7.64
C THR A 94 -3.30 7.22 7.33
N TRP A 95 -3.02 7.44 6.05
CA TRP A 95 -1.78 8.05 5.60
C TRP A 95 -1.97 9.57 5.49
N ILE A 96 -1.00 10.31 6.00
CA ILE A 96 -1.01 11.77 5.97
C ILE A 96 -0.22 12.21 4.75
N ARG A 97 -0.79 13.12 3.95
CA ARG A 97 -0.10 13.68 2.80
C ARG A 97 1.08 14.54 3.28
N VAL A 98 2.25 14.30 2.72
CA VAL A 98 3.41 15.18 2.88
C VAL A 98 3.31 16.34 1.89
N GLU A 99 3.67 17.55 2.36
CA GLU A 99 3.74 18.77 1.54
C GLU A 99 5.12 18.93 0.89
#